data_AF-A0A9R1QH24-F1
#
_entry.id   AF-A0A9R1QH24-F1
#
_cell.length_a   1.000
_cell.length_b   1.000
_cell.length_c   1.000
_cell.angle_alpha   90.00
_cell.angle_beta   90.00
_cell.angle_gamma   90.00
#
_symmetry.space_group_name_H-M   'P 1'
#
loop_
_entity.id
_entity.type
_entity.pdbx_description
1 polymer ?
#
loop_
_entity_poly.entity_id
_entity_poly.type
_entity_poly.pdbx_seq_one_letter_code
_entity_poly.pdbx_strand_id
1 'polypeptide(L)'
;MYSWEMLSFNIHDGFLEAIVRGNRSGLLTQADYNNLCQCETLDDIKMHLSATEYGPYLQNEPSPLHTTTIVEKCTLKLVDEYKHIYGHMIDNVVLIVTGTLHERDVNELLEKCHPLGMFDSIASLAVAQNMRELYRLVLVDTPLAPYFSECITSEDLDDMNIEIMRNTLYKAYLEDFYKFCAN
;
A
#
# COMPACT_ATOMS: atom_id res chain seq x y z
N MET A 1 9.84 -18.36 -23.40
CA MET A 1 8.46 -18.42 -22.92
C MET A 1 7.77 -17.18 -23.44
N TYR A 2 7.28 -17.17 -24.69
CA TYR A 2 6.68 -15.94 -25.29
C TYR A 2 5.68 -16.27 -26.41
N SER A 3 5.87 -17.35 -27.18
CA SER A 3 5.02 -17.62 -28.36
C SER A 3 3.70 -18.34 -28.06
N TRP A 4 3.61 -19.13 -26.98
CA TRP A 4 2.40 -19.92 -26.66
C TRP A 4 1.53 -19.24 -25.59
N GLU A 5 2.10 -18.41 -24.72
CA GLU A 5 1.35 -17.69 -23.69
C GLU A 5 0.35 -16.70 -24.28
N MET A 6 0.67 -16.01 -25.39
CA MET A 6 -0.30 -15.12 -26.03
C MET A 6 -1.59 -15.82 -26.50
N LEU A 7 -1.56 -17.16 -26.70
CA LEU A 7 -2.73 -17.93 -27.13
C LEU A 7 -3.67 -18.25 -25.97
N SER A 8 -3.15 -18.40 -24.74
CA SER A 8 -3.94 -18.74 -23.55
C SER A 8 -4.10 -17.58 -22.56
N PHE A 9 -3.29 -16.52 -22.67
CA PHE A 9 -3.31 -15.36 -21.77
C PHE A 9 -4.70 -14.73 -21.69
N ASN A 10 -5.33 -14.48 -22.84
CA ASN A 10 -6.66 -13.87 -22.88
C ASN A 10 -7.77 -14.75 -22.27
N ILE A 11 -7.53 -16.06 -22.10
CA ILE A 11 -8.48 -16.97 -21.46
C ILE A 11 -8.54 -16.72 -19.95
N HIS A 12 -7.40 -16.40 -19.33
CA HIS A 12 -7.27 -16.26 -17.88
C HIS A 12 -7.22 -14.79 -17.44
N ASP A 13 -6.45 -13.97 -18.15
CA ASP A 13 -6.05 -12.63 -17.71
C ASP A 13 -6.60 -11.49 -18.58
N GLY A 14 -7.25 -11.80 -19.72
CA GLY A 14 -7.72 -10.77 -20.66
C GLY A 14 -8.70 -9.76 -20.05
N PHE A 15 -9.56 -10.21 -19.12
CA PHE A 15 -10.47 -9.33 -18.39
C PHE A 15 -9.72 -8.39 -17.42
N LEU A 16 -8.74 -8.93 -16.68
CA LEU A 16 -7.92 -8.14 -15.76
C LEU A 16 -7.03 -7.14 -16.53
N GLU A 17 -6.44 -7.55 -17.65
CA GLU A 17 -5.67 -6.67 -18.52
C GLU A 17 -6.54 -5.51 -19.04
N ALA A 18 -7.76 -5.79 -19.48
CA ALA A 18 -8.69 -4.77 -19.95
C ALA A 18 -9.01 -3.73 -18.84
N ILE A 19 -9.23 -4.19 -17.61
CA ILE A 19 -9.44 -3.30 -16.45
C ILE A 19 -8.21 -2.44 -16.19
N VAL A 20 -7.02 -3.04 -16.11
CA VAL A 20 -5.76 -2.31 -15.84
C VAL A 20 -5.48 -1.28 -16.94
N ARG A 21 -5.72 -1.63 -18.21
CA ARG A 21 -5.61 -0.68 -19.33
C ARG A 21 -6.67 0.42 -19.28
N GLY A 22 -7.87 0.10 -18.80
CA GLY A 22 -8.92 1.08 -18.48
C GLY A 22 -8.41 2.10 -17.45
N ASN A 23 -7.96 1.62 -16.29
CA ASN A 23 -7.42 2.46 -15.21
C ASN A 23 -6.23 3.31 -15.67
N ARG A 24 -5.38 2.78 -16.56
CA ARG A 24 -4.28 3.55 -17.18
C ARG A 24 -4.80 4.73 -18.01
N SER A 25 -5.92 4.55 -18.71
CA SER A 25 -6.53 5.63 -19.50
C SER A 25 -7.09 6.76 -18.62
N GLY A 26 -7.36 6.48 -17.34
CA GLY A 26 -7.78 7.44 -16.33
C GLY A 26 -6.67 8.29 -15.72
N LEU A 27 -5.40 8.05 -16.09
CA LEU A 27 -4.28 8.86 -15.60
C LEU A 27 -4.36 10.28 -16.15
N LEU A 28 -4.12 11.26 -15.27
CA LEU A 28 -4.12 12.67 -15.63
C LEU A 28 -3.08 12.95 -16.73
N THR A 29 -3.53 13.64 -17.77
CA THR A 29 -2.68 14.04 -18.88
C THR A 29 -1.93 15.33 -18.57
N GLN A 30 -0.95 15.67 -19.40
CA GLN A 30 -0.25 16.95 -19.31
C GLN A 30 -1.21 18.15 -19.36
N ALA A 31 -2.29 18.05 -20.14
CA ALA A 31 -3.29 19.12 -20.23
C ALA A 31 -4.04 19.29 -18.91
N ASP A 32 -4.37 18.19 -18.24
CA ASP A 32 -5.05 18.22 -16.94
C ASP A 32 -4.15 18.88 -15.87
N TYR A 33 -2.87 18.51 -15.83
CA TYR A 33 -1.91 19.16 -14.93
C TYR A 33 -1.77 20.66 -15.20
N ASN A 34 -1.75 21.09 -16.46
CA ASN A 34 -1.70 22.51 -16.81
C ASN A 34 -2.94 23.27 -16.30
N ASN A 35 -4.12 22.65 -16.36
CA ASN A 35 -5.36 23.24 -15.83
C ASN A 35 -5.32 23.33 -14.30
N LEU A 36 -4.84 22.27 -13.62
CA LEU A 36 -4.70 22.25 -12.16
C LEU A 36 -3.74 23.33 -11.64
N CYS A 37 -2.64 23.60 -12.36
CA CYS A 37 -1.70 24.67 -12.00
C CYS A 37 -2.30 26.08 -12.10
N GLN A 38 -3.40 26.26 -12.82
CA GLN A 38 -4.09 27.54 -12.99
C GLN A 38 -5.21 27.75 -11.97
N CYS A 39 -5.50 26.76 -11.12
CA CYS A 39 -6.52 26.86 -10.09
C CYS A 39 -6.08 27.80 -8.95
N GLU A 40 -6.98 28.66 -8.49
CA GLU A 40 -6.71 29.60 -7.40
C GLU A 40 -7.26 29.11 -6.05
N THR A 41 -8.29 28.24 -6.09
CA THR A 41 -8.95 27.70 -4.90
C THR A 41 -9.04 26.17 -4.92
N LEU A 42 -9.27 25.56 -3.75
CA LEU A 42 -9.50 24.12 -3.63
C LEU A 42 -10.82 23.68 -4.30
N ASP A 43 -11.80 24.58 -4.37
CA ASP A 43 -13.05 24.33 -5.08
C ASP A 43 -12.82 24.25 -6.61
N ASP A 44 -11.91 25.06 -7.15
CA ASP A 44 -11.50 24.96 -8.57
C ASP A 44 -10.82 23.62 -8.87
N ILE A 45 -9.91 23.19 -7.98
CA ILE A 45 -9.26 21.88 -8.08
C ILE A 45 -10.30 20.76 -8.05
N LYS A 46 -11.25 20.81 -7.11
CA LYS A 46 -12.35 19.83 -7.04
C LYS A 46 -13.20 19.84 -8.31
N MET A 47 -13.49 21.00 -8.88
CA MET A 47 -14.25 21.12 -10.13
C MET A 47 -13.51 20.46 -11.30
N HIS A 48 -12.20 20.73 -11.46
CA HIS A 48 -11.39 20.11 -12.50
C HIS A 48 -11.23 18.61 -12.31
N LEU A 49 -10.98 18.14 -11.08
CA LEU A 49 -10.93 16.72 -10.77
C LEU A 49 -12.28 16.02 -10.95
N SER A 50 -13.40 16.73 -10.79
CA SER A 50 -14.74 16.18 -11.03
C SER A 50 -15.01 15.85 -12.50
N ALA A 51 -14.28 16.47 -13.43
CA ALA A 51 -14.32 16.15 -14.85
C ALA A 51 -13.50 14.90 -15.21
N THR A 52 -12.73 14.36 -14.26
CA THR A 52 -11.91 13.15 -14.42
C THR A 52 -12.53 11.97 -13.68
N GLU A 53 -11.88 10.81 -13.71
CA GLU A 53 -12.34 9.62 -12.98
C GLU A 53 -12.37 9.78 -11.45
N TYR A 54 -11.76 10.84 -10.90
CA TYR A 54 -11.81 11.15 -9.47
C TYR A 54 -13.17 11.75 -9.04
N GLY A 55 -14.03 12.14 -9.97
CA GLY A 55 -15.30 12.81 -9.67
C GLY A 55 -16.20 12.09 -8.66
N PRO A 56 -16.49 10.79 -8.82
CA PRO A 56 -17.35 10.06 -7.87
C PRO A 56 -16.86 10.11 -6.41
N TYR A 57 -15.54 10.20 -6.19
CA TYR A 57 -14.94 10.21 -4.85
C TYR A 57 -14.96 11.60 -4.19
N LEU A 58 -15.08 12.67 -4.98
CA LEU A 58 -15.03 14.06 -4.49
C LEU A 58 -16.41 14.74 -4.48
N GLN A 59 -17.40 14.21 -5.21
CA GLN A 59 -18.73 14.83 -5.37
C GLN A 59 -19.45 15.12 -4.05
N ASN A 60 -19.37 14.20 -3.07
CA ASN A 60 -20.12 14.29 -1.82
C ASN A 60 -19.41 15.05 -0.69
N GLU A 61 -18.18 15.55 -0.92
CA GLU A 61 -17.42 16.23 0.14
C GLU A 61 -17.94 17.65 0.40
N PRO A 62 -18.39 17.97 1.64
CA PRO A 62 -18.90 19.29 1.98
C PRO A 62 -17.77 20.32 2.13
N SER A 63 -18.06 21.60 1.88
CA SER A 63 -17.14 22.71 2.16
C SER A 63 -17.08 23.00 3.67
N PRO A 64 -15.93 23.42 4.24
CA PRO A 64 -14.68 23.75 3.54
C PRO A 64 -13.84 22.51 3.19
N LEU A 65 -13.29 22.50 1.97
CA LEU A 65 -12.36 21.46 1.53
C LEU A 65 -10.99 21.66 2.18
N HIS A 66 -10.39 20.56 2.62
CA HIS A 66 -9.01 20.52 3.08
C HIS A 66 -8.16 19.69 2.11
N THR A 67 -6.88 20.05 1.98
CA THR A 67 -5.93 19.33 1.12
C THR A 67 -5.77 17.87 1.55
N THR A 68 -5.82 17.59 2.86
CA THR A 68 -5.78 16.24 3.42
C THR A 68 -6.94 15.38 2.92
N THR A 69 -8.16 15.92 2.94
CA THR A 69 -9.36 15.23 2.45
C THR A 69 -9.24 14.86 0.97
N ILE A 70 -8.71 15.75 0.13
CA ILE A 70 -8.51 15.45 -1.30
C ILE A 70 -7.52 14.28 -1.46
N VAL A 71 -6.39 14.31 -0.75
CA VAL A 71 -5.39 13.23 -0.79
C VAL A 71 -5.98 11.91 -0.32
N GLU A 72 -6.73 11.92 0.78
CA GLU A 72 -7.40 10.73 1.31
C GLU A 72 -8.36 10.12 0.28
N LYS A 73 -9.25 10.92 -0.31
CA LYS A 73 -10.22 10.43 -1.32
C LYS A 73 -9.55 9.92 -2.59
N CYS A 74 -8.53 10.61 -3.08
CA CYS A 74 -7.75 10.13 -4.22
C CYS A 74 -7.00 8.83 -3.90
N THR A 75 -6.49 8.68 -2.68
CA THR A 75 -5.85 7.45 -2.21
C THR A 75 -6.87 6.32 -2.09
N LEU A 76 -8.09 6.59 -1.62
CA LEU A 76 -9.17 5.61 -1.57
C LEU A 76 -9.52 5.04 -2.94
N LYS A 77 -9.57 5.88 -4.00
CA LYS A 77 -9.74 5.38 -5.38
C LYS A 77 -8.66 4.35 -5.73
N LEU A 78 -7.40 4.67 -5.45
CA LEU A 78 -6.29 3.76 -5.71
C LEU A 78 -6.42 2.46 -4.89
N VAL A 79 -6.81 2.58 -3.61
CA VAL A 79 -7.00 1.43 -2.73
C VAL A 79 -8.10 0.51 -3.25
N ASP A 80 -9.25 1.06 -3.65
CA ASP A 80 -10.37 0.28 -4.17
C ASP A 80 -10.04 -0.40 -5.50
N GLU A 81 -9.23 0.23 -6.36
CA GLU A 81 -8.77 -0.34 -7.63
C GLU A 81 -7.70 -1.44 -7.45
N TYR A 82 -6.89 -1.37 -6.39
CA TYR A 82 -5.68 -2.19 -6.24
C TYR A 82 -5.60 -2.98 -4.92
N LYS A 83 -6.72 -3.42 -4.35
CA LYS A 83 -6.83 -4.15 -3.05
C LYS A 83 -5.87 -5.35 -2.82
N HIS A 84 -5.07 -5.77 -3.79
CA HIS A 84 -4.23 -6.97 -3.75
C HIS A 84 -2.71 -6.71 -3.87
N ILE A 85 -2.21 -5.49 -3.66
CA ILE A 85 -0.77 -5.20 -3.70
C ILE A 85 -0.14 -5.33 -2.31
N TYR A 86 0.73 -6.33 -2.12
CA TYR A 86 1.32 -6.72 -0.83
C TYR A 86 2.47 -5.84 -0.31
N GLY A 87 3.04 -4.95 -1.14
CA GLY A 87 4.25 -4.18 -0.79
C GLY A 87 4.08 -3.25 0.43
N HIS A 88 2.85 -2.81 0.72
CA HIS A 88 2.55 -1.92 1.83
C HIS A 88 2.46 -2.65 3.19
N MET A 89 2.39 -3.99 3.21
CA MET A 89 2.34 -4.74 4.48
C MET A 89 3.65 -4.61 5.27
N ILE A 90 4.80 -4.59 4.59
CA ILE A 90 6.11 -4.46 5.25
C ILE A 90 6.22 -3.11 5.96
N ASP A 91 5.89 -2.02 5.27
CA ASP A 91 5.91 -0.67 5.85
C ASP A 91 4.94 -0.53 7.03
N ASN A 92 3.74 -1.12 6.94
CA ASN A 92 2.77 -1.11 8.04
C ASN A 92 3.27 -1.88 9.27
N VAL A 93 3.91 -3.04 9.07
CA VAL A 93 4.53 -3.80 10.17
C VAL A 93 5.60 -2.97 10.86
N VAL A 94 6.49 -2.34 10.09
CA VAL A 94 7.55 -1.47 10.63
C VAL A 94 6.94 -0.30 11.42
N LEU A 95 5.94 0.39 10.85
CA LEU A 95 5.28 1.52 11.49
C LEU A 95 4.69 1.16 12.87
N ILE A 96 3.98 0.02 12.96
CA ILE A 96 3.37 -0.42 14.22
C ILE A 96 4.44 -0.81 15.24
N VAL A 97 5.47 -1.57 14.83
CA VAL A 97 6.52 -2.04 15.74
C VAL A 97 7.34 -0.86 16.28
N THR A 98 7.76 0.09 15.43
CA THR A 98 8.45 1.31 15.87
C THR A 98 7.57 2.19 16.74
N GLY A 99 6.29 2.36 16.38
CA GLY A 99 5.36 3.15 17.17
C GLY A 99 5.14 2.57 18.57
N THR A 100 5.04 1.25 18.66
CA THR A 100 4.89 0.52 19.93
C THR A 100 6.16 0.61 20.78
N LEU A 101 7.35 0.52 20.16
CA LEU A 101 8.63 0.70 20.84
C LEU A 101 8.74 2.08 21.51
N HIS A 102 8.13 3.10 20.91
CA HIS A 102 8.07 4.46 21.46
C HIS A 102 6.80 4.76 22.27
N GLU A 103 6.09 3.73 22.75
CA GLU A 103 4.92 3.85 23.62
C GLU A 103 3.77 4.72 23.04
N ARG A 104 3.61 4.72 21.71
CA ARG A 104 2.50 5.42 21.05
C ARG A 104 1.20 4.60 21.09
N ASP A 105 0.06 5.30 21.06
CA ASP A 105 -1.24 4.63 21.04
C ASP A 105 -1.46 3.85 19.74
N VAL A 106 -1.92 2.60 19.87
CA VAL A 106 -2.12 1.70 18.74
C VAL A 106 -3.17 2.23 17.77
N ASN A 107 -4.24 2.88 18.26
CA ASN A 107 -5.29 3.41 17.38
C ASN A 107 -4.75 4.57 16.55
N GLU A 108 -3.91 5.45 17.14
CA GLU A 108 -3.24 6.53 16.39
C GLU A 108 -2.30 5.98 15.30
N LEU A 109 -1.63 4.86 15.57
CA LEU A 109 -0.76 4.21 14.58
C LEU A 109 -1.55 3.55 13.46
N LEU A 110 -2.68 2.89 13.79
CA LEU A 110 -3.56 2.26 12.82
C LEU A 110 -4.17 3.27 11.84
N GLU A 111 -4.51 4.48 12.29
CA GLU A 111 -4.97 5.57 11.42
C GLU A 111 -3.90 6.03 10.42
N LYS A 112 -2.61 5.79 10.71
CA LYS A 112 -1.48 6.14 9.85
C LYS A 112 -1.03 5.00 8.94
N CYS A 113 -1.57 3.79 9.13
CA CYS A 113 -1.26 2.65 8.28
C CYS A 113 -1.77 2.87 6.85
N HIS A 114 -1.00 2.40 5.87
CA HIS A 114 -1.43 2.44 4.49
C HIS A 114 -2.53 1.38 4.25
N PRO A 115 -3.70 1.73 3.69
CA PRO A 115 -4.84 0.81 3.57
C PRO A 115 -4.54 -0.47 2.78
N LEU A 116 -3.67 -0.41 1.75
CA LEU A 116 -3.25 -1.59 0.97
C LEU A 116 -2.42 -2.61 1.77
N GLY A 117 -1.83 -2.19 2.90
CA GLY A 117 -1.01 -3.07 3.74
C GLY A 117 -1.73 -3.57 4.98
N MET A 118 -3.05 -3.34 5.09
CA MET A 118 -3.85 -3.76 6.24
C MET A 118 -4.15 -5.26 6.18
N PHE A 119 -4.14 -5.91 7.34
CA PHE A 119 -4.52 -7.31 7.50
C PHE A 119 -5.17 -7.52 8.87
N ASP A 120 -5.99 -8.56 9.02
CA ASP A 120 -6.88 -8.76 10.17
C ASP A 120 -6.16 -8.72 11.52
N SER A 121 -4.95 -9.26 11.59
CA SER A 121 -4.14 -9.35 12.82
C SER A 121 -3.19 -8.17 13.04
N ILE A 122 -3.27 -7.07 12.29
CA ILE A 122 -2.28 -5.98 12.36
C ILE A 122 -2.17 -5.33 13.75
N ALA A 123 -3.28 -5.18 14.46
CA ALA A 123 -3.30 -4.60 15.80
C ALA A 123 -2.56 -5.46 16.85
N SER A 124 -2.43 -6.78 16.60
CA SER A 124 -1.72 -7.68 17.51
C SER A 124 -0.20 -7.52 17.49
N LEU A 125 0.35 -6.83 16.47
CA LEU A 125 1.78 -6.47 16.41
C LEU A 125 2.21 -5.62 17.60
N ALA A 126 1.30 -4.80 18.14
CA ALA A 126 1.59 -3.90 19.26
C ALA A 126 1.80 -4.62 20.60
N VAL A 127 1.52 -5.93 20.67
CA VAL A 127 1.71 -6.72 21.88
C VAL A 127 3.09 -7.39 21.92
N ALA A 128 3.76 -7.51 20.76
CA ALA A 128 5.04 -8.20 20.66
C ALA A 128 6.17 -7.43 21.36
N GLN A 129 6.89 -8.09 22.26
CA GLN A 129 8.00 -7.47 23.00
C GLN A 129 9.38 -7.74 22.41
N ASN A 130 9.47 -8.73 21.51
CA ASN A 130 10.71 -9.14 20.87
C ASN A 130 10.45 -9.68 19.46
N MET A 131 11.52 -9.85 18.69
CA MET A 131 11.43 -10.28 17.29
C MET A 131 10.77 -11.67 17.14
N ARG A 132 10.98 -12.55 18.11
CA ARG A 132 10.43 -13.92 18.12
C ARG A 132 8.92 -13.93 18.37
N GLU A 133 8.44 -13.10 19.30
CA GLU A 133 7.00 -12.93 19.56
C GLU A 133 6.31 -12.30 18.37
N LEU A 134 6.91 -11.29 17.73
CA LEU A 134 6.35 -10.68 16.53
C LEU A 134 6.12 -11.72 15.42
N TYR A 135 7.11 -12.59 15.21
CA TYR A 135 7.01 -13.65 14.22
C TYR A 135 5.89 -14.65 14.55
N ARG A 136 5.85 -15.13 15.80
CA ARG A 136 4.91 -16.19 16.21
C ARG A 136 3.47 -15.72 16.36
N LEU A 137 3.25 -14.49 16.81
CA LEU A 137 1.92 -13.96 17.09
C LEU A 137 1.20 -13.51 15.83
N VAL A 138 1.96 -12.99 14.85
CA VAL A 138 1.35 -12.29 13.72
C VAL A 138 1.86 -12.81 12.39
N LEU A 139 3.17 -12.87 12.22
CA LEU A 139 3.74 -12.98 10.88
C LEU A 139 3.68 -14.39 10.31
N VAL A 140 3.57 -15.43 11.15
CA VAL A 140 3.41 -16.82 10.71
C VAL A 140 2.19 -17.03 9.82
N ASP A 141 1.12 -16.28 10.05
CA ASP A 141 -0.13 -16.37 9.29
C ASP A 141 -0.18 -15.40 8.11
N THR A 142 0.89 -14.62 7.90
CA THR A 142 0.98 -13.64 6.80
C THR A 142 1.83 -14.18 5.65
N PRO A 143 1.65 -13.67 4.41
CA PRO A 143 2.54 -13.99 3.29
C PRO A 143 4.00 -13.54 3.53
N LEU A 144 4.28 -12.76 4.58
CA LEU A 144 5.64 -12.38 4.98
C LEU A 144 6.37 -13.46 5.77
N ALA A 145 5.68 -14.50 6.26
CA ALA A 145 6.26 -15.57 7.06
C ALA A 145 7.57 -16.17 6.47
N PRO A 146 7.65 -16.45 5.15
CA PRO A 146 8.86 -17.02 4.56
C PRO A 146 10.07 -16.08 4.59
N TYR A 147 9.84 -14.76 4.63
CA TYR A 147 10.91 -13.76 4.60
C TYR A 147 11.52 -13.49 5.98
N PHE A 148 10.81 -13.86 7.05
CA PHE A 148 11.24 -13.61 8.42
C PHE A 148 12.26 -14.62 8.96
N SER A 149 12.42 -15.78 8.34
CA SER A 149 13.37 -16.81 8.82
C SER A 149 14.82 -16.35 8.82
N GLU A 150 15.17 -15.37 7.97
CA GLU A 150 16.53 -14.80 7.88
C GLU A 150 16.77 -13.64 8.87
N CYS A 151 15.72 -13.11 9.52
CA CYS A 151 15.78 -11.92 10.38
C CYS A 151 16.02 -12.20 11.88
N ILE A 152 15.98 -13.47 12.33
CA ILE A 152 15.85 -13.82 13.78
C ILE A 152 17.19 -13.74 14.55
N THR A 153 18.26 -13.18 13.98
CA THR A 153 19.59 -13.19 14.61
C THR A 153 19.74 -12.27 15.82
N SER A 154 18.90 -11.24 15.99
CA SER A 154 18.87 -10.38 17.19
C SER A 154 17.55 -10.57 17.94
N GLU A 155 17.62 -10.68 19.27
CA GLU A 155 16.43 -10.88 20.13
C GLU A 155 15.74 -9.55 20.47
N ASP A 156 16.48 -8.43 20.46
CA ASP A 156 15.99 -7.13 20.91
C ASP A 156 15.35 -6.31 19.78
N LEU A 157 14.18 -5.71 20.07
CA LEU A 157 13.54 -4.71 19.22
C LEU A 157 14.12 -3.33 19.57
N ASP A 158 15.02 -2.84 18.73
CA ASP A 158 15.50 -1.46 18.75
C ASP A 158 15.34 -0.84 17.36
N ASP A 159 15.46 0.49 17.26
CA ASP A 159 15.27 1.22 15.99
C ASP A 159 16.18 0.71 14.87
N MET A 160 17.40 0.29 15.20
CA MET A 160 18.36 -0.24 14.24
C MET A 160 17.93 -1.62 13.74
N ASN A 161 17.53 -2.52 14.63
CA ASN A 161 17.08 -3.87 14.30
C ASN A 161 15.76 -3.84 13.51
N ILE A 162 14.87 -2.88 13.82
CA ILE A 162 13.63 -2.69 13.06
C ILE A 162 13.93 -2.25 11.61
N GLU A 163 14.88 -1.33 11.41
CA GLU A 163 15.30 -0.93 10.05
C GLU A 163 16.08 -2.04 9.32
N ILE A 164 16.90 -2.83 10.01
CA ILE A 164 17.54 -4.00 9.43
C ILE A 164 16.48 -5.02 9.00
N MET A 165 15.49 -5.28 9.85
CA MET A 165 14.35 -6.14 9.53
C MET A 165 13.63 -5.62 8.28
N ARG A 166 13.28 -4.34 8.22
CA ARG A 166 12.64 -3.71 7.05
C ARG A 166 13.41 -4.01 5.76
N ASN A 167 14.70 -3.70 5.74
CA ASN A 167 15.54 -3.89 4.55
C ASN A 167 15.71 -5.36 4.17
N THR A 168 15.83 -6.25 5.15
CA THR A 168 15.94 -7.70 4.92
C THR A 168 14.66 -8.26 4.32
N LEU A 169 13.49 -7.86 4.84
CA LEU A 169 12.19 -8.24 4.29
C LEU A 169 12.00 -7.71 2.87
N TYR A 170 12.37 -6.45 2.60
CA TYR A 170 12.29 -5.90 1.25
C TYR A 170 13.19 -6.64 0.27
N LYS A 171 14.42 -6.96 0.68
CA LYS A 171 15.35 -7.74 -0.13
C LYS A 171 14.75 -9.11 -0.48
N ALA A 172 14.28 -9.85 0.51
CA ALA A 172 13.69 -11.17 0.31
C ALA A 172 12.44 -11.11 -0.58
N TYR A 173 11.55 -10.14 -0.34
CA TYR A 173 10.37 -9.88 -1.17
C TYR A 173 10.74 -9.59 -2.63
N LEU A 174 11.72 -8.71 -2.88
CA LEU A 174 12.13 -8.35 -4.23
C LEU A 174 12.80 -9.51 -4.96
N GLU A 175 13.62 -10.31 -4.26
CA GLU A 175 14.25 -11.50 -4.82
C GLU A 175 13.21 -12.57 -5.17
N ASP A 176 12.21 -12.78 -4.31
CA ASP A 176 11.13 -13.75 -4.58
C ASP A 176 10.21 -13.26 -5.70
N PHE A 177 9.83 -11.98 -5.68
CA PHE A 177 9.04 -11.38 -6.76
C PHE A 177 9.79 -11.42 -8.10
N TYR A 178 11.10 -11.19 -8.11
CA TYR A 178 11.91 -11.33 -9.32
C TYR A 178 11.90 -12.77 -9.85
N LYS A 179 12.06 -13.77 -8.97
CA LYS A 179 11.98 -15.19 -9.36
C LYS A 179 10.60 -15.56 -9.85
N PHE A 180 9.55 -15.01 -9.24
CA PHE A 180 8.17 -15.18 -9.69
C PHE A 180 7.96 -14.63 -11.11
N CYS A 181 8.48 -13.44 -11.42
CA CYS A 181 8.37 -12.84 -12.75
C CYS A 181 9.29 -13.45 -13.82
N ALA A 182 10.41 -14.08 -13.41
CA ALA A 182 11.36 -14.69 -14.32
C ALA A 182 10.98 -16.13 -14.73
N ASN A 183 10.08 -16.75 -13.97
CA ASN A 183 9.46 -18.04 -14.28
C ASN A 183 8.20 -17.87 -15.13
#